data_AF-A0A651D866-F1
#
_entry.id   AF-A0A651D866-F1
#
_cell.length_a   1.000
_cell.length_b   1.000
_cell.length_c   1.000
_cell.angle_alpha   90.00
_cell.angle_beta   90.00
_cell.angle_gamma   90.00
#
_symmetry.space_group_name_H-M   'P 1'
#
loop_
_entity.id
_entity.type
_entity.pdbx_description
1 polymer ?
#
loop_
_entity_poly.entity_id
_entity_poly.type
_entity_poly.pdbx_seq_one_letter_code
_entity_poly.pdbx_strand_id
1 'polypeptide(L)'
;MQDNNDHSSLGNPFDHRQSLIHGRHCDCHDCQPSTKAIMTSSQASPSSAPTNSDDMMDRMVESALVRGMFGHSDMHRRQFMKLVGGGTVAAALASLFPMDAIKAAVKEDLGPLEKT
;
A
#
# COMPACT_ATOMS: atom_id res chain seq x y z
N MET A 1 -11.90 -15.44 -11.97
CA MET A 1 -12.48 -14.17 -11.49
C MET A 1 -11.31 -13.25 -11.23
N GLN A 2 -11.26 -12.07 -11.86
CA GLN A 2 -10.29 -11.03 -11.49
C GLN A 2 -10.85 -10.29 -10.29
N ASP A 3 -10.37 -10.63 -9.10
CA ASP A 3 -10.64 -9.86 -7.89
C ASP A 3 -9.85 -8.56 -8.00
N ASN A 4 -10.51 -7.48 -8.41
CA ASN A 4 -9.93 -6.14 -8.41
C ASN A 4 -9.75 -5.74 -6.94
N ASN A 5 -8.51 -5.82 -6.46
CA ASN A 5 -8.11 -5.45 -5.11
C ASN A 5 -8.08 -3.91 -4.99
N ASP A 6 -9.26 -3.31 -4.97
CA ASP A 6 -9.47 -1.87 -4.90
C ASP A 6 -9.39 -1.34 -3.44
N HIS A 7 -8.78 -2.09 -2.51
CA HIS A 7 -8.69 -1.68 -1.12
C HIS A 7 -7.66 -0.54 -0.95
N SER A 8 -8.13 0.68 -0.65
CA SER A 8 -7.28 1.88 -0.48
C SER A 8 -6.11 1.67 0.48
N SER A 9 -6.26 0.84 1.52
CA SER A 9 -5.20 0.53 2.48
C SER A 9 -4.05 -0.32 1.91
N LEU A 10 -4.30 -1.04 0.81
CA LEU A 10 -3.32 -1.90 0.11
C LEU A 10 -2.72 -1.23 -1.14
N GLY A 11 -2.99 0.06 -1.34
CA GLY A 11 -2.34 0.86 -2.37
C GLY A 11 -0.82 0.95 -2.20
N ASN A 12 -0.13 1.51 -3.19
CA ASN A 12 1.31 1.71 -3.14
C ASN A 12 1.66 2.78 -2.08
N PRO A 13 2.39 2.44 -1.00
CA PRO A 13 2.69 3.38 0.06
C PRO A 13 3.69 4.48 -0.34
N PHE A 14 4.42 4.29 -1.43
CA PHE A 14 5.36 5.27 -1.97
C PHE A 14 4.70 6.25 -2.95
N ASP A 15 3.46 5.99 -3.37
CA ASP A 15 2.73 6.90 -4.24
C ASP A 15 2.07 8.02 -3.41
N HIS A 16 2.50 9.26 -3.65
CA HIS A 16 1.93 10.44 -3.01
C HIS A 16 0.50 10.74 -3.45
N ARG A 17 0.02 10.14 -4.53
CA ARG A 17 -1.32 10.37 -5.07
C ARG A 17 -2.37 9.48 -4.45
N GLN A 18 -1.96 8.28 -4.03
CA GLN A 18 -2.84 7.31 -3.40
C GLN A 18 -3.03 7.65 -1.92
N SER A 19 -4.26 7.45 -1.44
CA SER A 19 -4.61 7.46 -0.03
C SER A 19 -4.43 6.06 0.54
N LEU A 20 -3.83 5.93 1.72
CA LEU A 20 -3.79 4.67 2.47
C LEU A 20 -4.79 4.67 3.64
N ILE A 21 -5.62 5.71 3.74
CA ILE A 21 -6.70 5.75 4.72
C ILE A 21 -7.99 5.26 4.10
N HIS A 22 -8.68 4.41 4.85
CA HIS A 22 -10.09 4.14 4.63
C HIS A 22 -10.90 5.35 5.15
N GLY A 23 -11.24 6.27 4.24
CA GLY A 23 -12.04 7.46 4.54
C GLY A 23 -13.49 7.32 4.08
N ARG A 24 -14.33 8.32 4.38
CA ARG A 24 -15.75 8.36 3.96
C ARG A 24 -15.95 8.36 2.42
N HIS A 25 -14.90 8.60 1.65
CA HIS A 25 -14.88 8.54 0.19
C HIS A 25 -13.90 7.44 -0.27
N CYS A 26 -14.05 6.22 0.25
CA CYS A 26 -13.26 5.08 -0.22
C CYS A 26 -13.88 4.54 -1.51
N ASP A 27 -13.09 4.49 -2.59
CA ASP A 27 -13.54 4.04 -3.92
C ASP A 27 -13.43 2.53 -4.15
N CYS A 28 -13.32 1.73 -3.07
CA CYS A 28 -13.26 0.27 -3.17
C CYS A 28 -14.63 -0.32 -3.50
N HIS A 29 -14.66 -1.43 -4.23
CA HIS A 29 -15.88 -2.09 -4.67
C HIS A 29 -16.89 -2.33 -3.52
N ASP A 30 -16.41 -2.72 -2.33
CA ASP A 30 -17.26 -2.98 -1.15
C ASP A 30 -17.84 -1.74 -0.47
N CYS A 31 -17.29 -0.55 -0.73
CA CYS A 31 -17.71 0.70 -0.06
C CYS A 31 -18.27 1.75 -1.01
N GLN A 32 -18.39 1.44 -2.31
CA GLN A 32 -18.86 2.40 -3.31
C GLN A 32 -20.39 2.50 -3.34
N PRO A 33 -21.02 3.64 -2.98
CA PRO A 33 -22.36 3.95 -3.43
C PRO A 33 -22.30 4.38 -4.91
N SER A 34 -23.18 3.82 -5.75
CA SER A 34 -23.23 3.94 -7.21
C SER A 34 -23.08 5.37 -7.79
N THR A 35 -21.87 5.92 -7.84
CA THR A 35 -21.53 7.08 -8.67
C THR A 35 -20.07 6.96 -9.11
N LYS A 36 -19.88 6.75 -10.41
CA LYS A 36 -18.57 6.68 -11.07
C LYS A 36 -17.78 7.97 -10.84
N ALA A 37 -16.80 7.94 -9.94
CA ALA A 37 -15.77 8.97 -9.89
C ALA A 37 -14.72 8.69 -10.98
N ILE A 38 -14.32 9.76 -11.66
CA ILE A 38 -13.44 9.76 -12.83
C ILE A 38 -12.05 9.27 -12.43
N MET A 39 -11.65 8.11 -12.95
CA MET A 39 -10.30 7.57 -12.76
C MET A 39 -9.30 8.34 -13.63
N THR A 40 -8.47 9.17 -13.00
CA THR A 40 -7.21 9.62 -13.61
C THR A 40 -6.09 8.64 -13.24
N SER A 41 -5.99 7.58 -14.01
CA SER A 41 -4.87 6.65 -13.98
C SER A 41 -3.61 7.41 -14.39
N SER A 42 -2.79 7.81 -13.42
CA SER A 42 -1.48 8.37 -13.71
C SER A 42 -0.41 7.38 -13.35
N GLN A 43 0.21 6.91 -14.42
CA GLN A 43 1.40 6.11 -14.46
C GLN A 43 2.56 6.84 -13.78
N ALA A 44 3.04 6.28 -12.67
CA ALA A 44 4.44 6.35 -12.28
C ALA A 44 4.74 5.20 -11.28
N SER A 45 5.56 4.26 -11.75
CA SER A 45 6.13 3.05 -11.10
C SER A 45 5.26 1.78 -11.12
N PRO A 46 5.82 0.63 -11.56
CA PRO A 46 5.13 -0.65 -11.61
C PRO A 46 5.09 -1.28 -10.20
N SER A 47 4.15 -0.85 -9.39
CA SER A 47 3.60 -1.76 -8.39
C SER A 47 2.16 -1.97 -8.78
N SER A 48 1.99 -2.95 -9.66
CA SER A 48 0.71 -3.59 -9.93
C SER A 48 0.01 -3.86 -8.60
N ALA A 49 -1.30 -3.67 -8.55
CA ALA A 49 -2.09 -4.08 -7.39
C ALA A 49 -1.70 -5.52 -6.99
N PRO A 50 -1.57 -5.81 -5.69
CA PRO A 50 -1.16 -7.14 -5.24
C PRO A 50 -2.13 -8.19 -5.77
N THR A 51 -1.60 -9.14 -6.54
CA THR A 51 -2.39 -10.14 -7.28
C THR A 51 -2.67 -11.40 -6.46
N ASN A 52 -1.82 -11.69 -5.48
CA ASN A 52 -1.91 -12.90 -4.65
C ASN A 52 -1.77 -12.54 -3.16
N SER A 53 -2.13 -13.46 -2.27
CA SER A 53 -2.06 -13.27 -0.82
C SER A 53 -0.64 -12.90 -0.35
N ASP A 54 0.41 -13.52 -0.91
CA ASP A 54 1.79 -13.18 -0.59
C ASP A 54 2.16 -11.74 -0.94
N ASP A 55 1.68 -11.25 -2.10
CA ASP A 55 1.89 -9.87 -2.53
C ASP A 55 1.10 -8.90 -1.63
N MET A 56 -0.09 -9.31 -1.17
CA MET A 56 -0.88 -8.52 -0.21
C MET A 56 -0.14 -8.40 1.12
N MET A 57 0.45 -9.48 1.63
CA MET A 57 1.24 -9.44 2.87
C MET A 57 2.46 -8.53 2.73
N ASP A 58 3.19 -8.62 1.62
CA ASP A 58 4.32 -7.73 1.37
C ASP A 58 3.87 -6.25 1.32
N ARG A 59 2.71 -5.98 0.69
CA ARG A 59 2.11 -4.63 0.67
C ARG A 59 1.69 -4.16 2.06
N MET A 60 1.12 -5.02 2.89
CA MET A 60 0.76 -4.70 4.27
C MET A 60 2.00 -4.32 5.08
N VAL A 61 3.09 -5.08 4.95
CA VAL A 61 4.36 -4.81 5.65
C VAL A 61 4.94 -3.46 5.22
N GLU A 62 5.04 -3.21 3.92
CA GLU A 62 5.54 -1.93 3.38
C GLU A 62 4.68 -0.75 3.83
N SER A 63 3.35 -0.89 3.72
CA SER A 63 2.40 0.14 4.12
C SER A 63 2.44 0.39 5.62
N ALA A 64 2.58 -0.65 6.45
CA ALA A 64 2.70 -0.51 7.89
C ALA A 64 3.98 0.23 8.30
N LEU A 65 5.12 -0.08 7.67
CA LEU A 65 6.39 0.59 7.94
C LEU A 65 6.30 2.08 7.60
N VAL A 66 5.83 2.40 6.39
CA VAL A 66 5.67 3.79 5.94
C VAL A 66 4.67 4.52 6.84
N ARG A 67 3.52 3.90 7.15
CA ARG A 67 2.50 4.48 8.05
C ARG A 67 3.08 4.76 9.44
N GLY A 68 3.86 3.84 9.99
CA GLY A 68 4.55 4.00 11.27
C GLY A 68 5.53 5.17 11.28
N MET A 69 6.34 5.31 10.23
CA MET A 69 7.33 6.40 10.11
C MET A 69 6.69 7.79 10.08
N PHE A 70 5.47 7.91 9.51
CA PHE A 70 4.72 9.17 9.47
C PHE A 70 3.71 9.33 10.61
N GLY A 71 3.77 8.49 11.65
CA GLY A 71 2.86 8.58 12.80
C GLY A 71 1.38 8.44 12.40
N HIS A 72 1.09 7.58 11.43
CA HIS A 72 -0.24 7.39 10.84
C HIS A 72 -0.83 8.65 10.17
N SER A 73 -0.02 9.66 9.84
CA SER A 73 -0.45 10.82 9.06
C SER A 73 -0.29 10.59 7.56
N ASP A 74 -1.41 10.32 6.87
CA ASP A 74 -1.45 10.20 5.41
C ASP A 74 -1.01 11.50 4.70
N MET A 75 -1.39 12.64 5.28
CA MET A 75 -1.03 13.95 4.76
C MET A 75 0.49 14.16 4.73
N HIS A 76 1.17 13.89 5.85
CA HIS A 76 2.63 14.06 5.93
C HIS A 76 3.36 13.11 4.99
N ARG A 77 2.91 11.85 4.88
CA ARG A 77 3.45 10.90 3.90
C ARG A 77 3.36 11.49 2.49
N ARG A 78 2.16 11.91 2.07
CA ARG A 78 1.93 12.39 0.70
C ARG A 78 2.75 13.65 0.40
N GLN A 79 2.81 14.59 1.34
CA GLN A 79 3.62 15.79 1.18
C GLN A 79 5.10 15.46 1.06
N PHE A 80 5.61 14.57 1.91
CA PHE A 80 7.01 14.14 1.87
C PHE A 80 7.34 13.40 0.56
N MET A 81 6.52 12.43 0.18
CA MET A 81 6.68 11.66 -1.07
C MET A 81 6.58 12.55 -2.31
N LYS A 82 5.77 13.63 -2.27
CA LYS A 82 5.69 14.62 -3.34
C LYS A 82 6.96 15.48 -3.47
N LEU A 83 7.64 15.76 -2.35
CA LEU A 83 8.85 16.58 -2.31
C LEU A 83 10.11 15.77 -2.63
N VAL A 84 10.27 14.60 -2.02
CA VAL A 84 11.48 13.76 -2.12
C VAL A 84 11.39 12.80 -3.31
N GLY A 85 10.17 12.40 -3.68
CA GLY A 85 9.88 11.38 -4.69
C GLY A 85 9.59 10.01 -4.05
N GLY A 86 8.58 9.30 -4.54
CA GLY A 86 8.25 7.97 -4.03
C GLY A 86 9.36 6.93 -4.25
N GLY A 87 9.98 6.93 -5.43
CA GLY A 87 11.03 5.97 -5.80
C GLY A 87 12.33 6.15 -5.01
N THR A 88 12.68 7.40 -4.65
CA THR A 88 13.88 7.69 -3.86
C THR A 88 13.70 7.23 -2.41
N VAL A 89 12.51 7.43 -1.83
CA VAL A 89 12.19 6.93 -0.50
C VAL A 89 12.15 5.41 -0.47
N ALA A 90 11.58 4.76 -1.50
CA ALA A 90 11.61 3.31 -1.61
C ALA A 90 13.04 2.76 -1.67
N ALA A 91 13.92 3.38 -2.46
CA ALA A 91 15.33 2.99 -2.55
C ALA A 91 16.10 3.20 -1.23
N ALA A 92 15.85 4.32 -0.54
CA ALA A 92 16.46 4.60 0.75
C ALA A 92 15.98 3.61 1.83
N LEU A 93 14.71 3.23 1.84
CA LEU A 93 14.22 2.22 2.77
C LEU A 93 14.81 0.84 2.45
N ALA A 94 14.94 0.48 1.18
CA ALA A 94 15.59 -0.76 0.78
C ALA A 94 17.08 -0.82 1.16
N SER A 95 17.77 0.33 1.27
CA SER A 95 19.17 0.37 1.71
C SER A 95 19.34 0.39 3.23
N LEU A 96 18.37 0.93 3.97
CA LEU A 96 18.42 1.06 5.43
C LEU A 96 17.77 -0.11 6.17
N PHE A 97 16.77 -0.76 5.55
CA PHE A 97 16.02 -1.85 6.15
C PHE A 97 16.15 -3.13 5.30
N PRO A 98 16.43 -4.28 5.92
CA PRO A 98 16.45 -5.57 5.23
C PRO A 98 15.00 -6.01 4.94
N MET A 99 14.36 -5.38 3.95
CA MET A 99 12.95 -5.57 3.64
C MET A 99 12.59 -7.01 3.31
N ASP A 100 13.47 -7.75 2.63
CA ASP A 100 13.25 -9.16 2.30
C ASP A 100 13.22 -10.05 3.54
N ALA A 101 14.11 -9.80 4.51
CA ALA A 101 14.13 -10.53 5.78
C ALA A 101 12.91 -10.20 6.64
N ILE A 102 12.47 -8.94 6.67
CA ILE A 102 11.26 -8.54 7.40
C ILE A 102 10.02 -9.21 6.80
N LYS A 103 9.88 -9.21 5.47
CA LYS A 103 8.77 -9.89 4.78
C LYS A 103 8.78 -11.39 5.03
N ALA A 104 9.95 -12.03 4.98
CA ALA A 104 10.10 -13.46 5.27
C ALA A 104 9.71 -13.79 6.72
N ALA A 105 10.22 -13.04 7.70
CA ALA A 105 9.91 -13.25 9.11
C ALA A 105 8.41 -13.11 9.41
N VAL A 106 7.75 -12.10 8.82
CA VAL A 106 6.30 -11.93 8.96
C VAL A 106 5.54 -13.10 8.30
N LYS A 107 5.96 -13.55 7.13
CA LYS A 107 5.34 -14.71 6.45
C LYS A 107 5.50 -16.01 7.23
N GLU A 108 6.66 -16.24 7.87
CA GLU A 108 6.90 -17.41 8.71
C GLU A 108 6.11 -17.36 10.02
N ASP A 109 6.04 -16.20 10.69
CA ASP A 109 5.37 -16.02 11.98
C ASP A 109 3.84 -16.14 11.87
N LEU A 110 3.25 -15.69 10.75
CA LEU A 110 1.80 -15.80 10.54
C LEU A 110 1.31 -17.23 10.29
N GLY A 111 2.19 -18.21 10.02
CA GLY A 111 1.83 -19.61 9.81
C GLY A 111 0.75 -19.85 8.74
N PRO A 112 0.33 -21.09 8.48
CA PRO A 112 -0.85 -21.34 7.65
C PRO A 112 -2.06 -20.71 8.34
N LEU A 113 -2.74 -19.76 7.68
CA LEU A 113 -3.98 -19.15 8.15
C LEU A 113 -5.09 -20.21 8.09
N GLU A 114 -5.11 -21.11 9.07
CA GLU A 114 -6.17 -22.10 9.25
C GLU A 114 -7.43 -21.34 9.70
N LYS A 115 -8.37 -21.26 8.76
CA LYS A 115 -9.64 -20.56 8.85
C LYS A 115 -10.45 -21.05 10.07
N THR A 116 -10.64 -20.20 11.08
CA THR A 116 -11.72 -20.32 12.09
C THR A 116 -12.87 -19.40 11.75
#